data_AF-A0A014MYU9-F1
#
_entry.id   AF-A0A014MYU9-F1
#
_cell.length_a   1.000
_cell.length_b   1.000
_cell.length_c   1.000
_cell.angle_alpha   90.00
_cell.angle_beta   90.00
_cell.angle_gamma   90.00
#
_symmetry.space_group_name_H-M   'P 1'
#
loop_
_entity.id
_entity.type
_entity.pdbx_description
1 polymer ?
#
loop_
_entity_poly.entity_id
_entity_poly.type
_entity_poly.pdbx_seq_one_letter_code
_entity_poly.pdbx_strand_id
1 'polypeptide(L)'
;MALGREVADLFTLNRLQRPAHLMEDGNDGDQYLEYVSGEGGTGKSRVIDAVRRVLEEKNKPGVIMVTATSGSAAAEISGTTIHSTLGIVPTGTDGNAVEKGDSLEAHIKTRKKRGDGRE
;
A
#
# COMPACT_ATOMS: atom_id res chain seq x y z
N MET A 1 5.17 24.34 6.38
CA MET A 1 5.29 23.76 5.03
C MET A 1 4.04 22.93 4.80
N ALA A 2 3.48 22.90 3.59
CA ALA A 2 2.43 21.92 3.29
C ALA A 2 3.00 20.52 3.52
N LEU A 3 2.30 19.66 4.27
CA LEU A 3 2.67 18.26 4.51
C LEU A 3 2.99 17.58 3.15
N GLY A 4 2.19 17.99 2.16
CA GLY A 4 2.35 18.31 0.73
C GLY A 4 3.72 18.22 0.08
N ARG A 5 4.73 18.68 0.81
CA ARG A 5 6.05 18.92 0.26
C ARG A 5 7.07 18.14 1.05
N GLU A 6 6.86 18.09 2.36
CA GLU A 6 7.68 17.35 3.29
C GLU A 6 7.74 15.85 2.97
N VAL A 7 6.59 15.21 2.75
CA VAL A 7 6.57 13.79 2.37
C VAL A 7 7.15 13.56 0.95
N ALA A 8 7.02 14.51 0.01
CA ALA A 8 7.65 14.36 -1.31
C ALA A 8 9.18 14.39 -1.22
N ASP A 9 9.73 15.25 -0.37
CA ASP A 9 11.15 15.36 -0.11
C ASP A 9 11.66 14.12 0.66
N LEU A 10 10.91 13.65 1.66
CA LEU A 10 11.21 12.42 2.42
C LEU A 10 11.33 11.20 1.50
N PHE A 11 10.42 11.08 0.53
CA PHE A 11 10.43 9.98 -0.44
C PHE A 11 11.30 10.28 -1.67
N THR A 12 12.05 11.39 -1.70
CA THR A 12 12.93 11.77 -2.81
C THR A 12 12.24 11.77 -4.18
N LEU A 13 10.97 12.20 -4.23
CA LEU A 13 10.18 12.16 -5.45
C LEU A 13 10.73 13.13 -6.50
N ASN A 14 10.90 12.62 -7.72
CA ASN A 14 11.29 13.45 -8.85
C ASN A 14 10.13 14.36 -9.31
N ARG A 15 10.41 15.32 -10.20
CA ARG A 15 9.41 16.30 -10.65
C ARG A 15 8.14 15.66 -11.25
N LEU A 16 8.25 14.48 -11.87
CA LEU A 16 7.13 13.77 -12.49
C LEU A 16 6.30 12.95 -11.47
N GLN A 17 6.88 12.63 -10.32
CA GLN A 17 6.23 11.87 -9.24
C GLN A 17 5.54 12.75 -8.20
N ARG A 18 5.90 14.05 -8.15
CA ARG A 18 5.36 15.03 -7.20
C ARG A 18 3.86 15.36 -7.29
N PRO A 19 3.14 15.16 -8.42
CA PRO A 19 1.69 15.40 -8.46
C PRO A 19 0.90 14.59 -7.43
N ALA A 20 1.41 13.43 -6.99
CA ALA A 20 0.81 12.59 -5.96
C ALA A 20 0.56 13.30 -4.63
N HIS A 21 1.27 14.39 -4.36
CA HIS A 21 1.05 15.17 -3.14
C HIS A 21 -0.08 16.18 -3.23
N LEU A 22 -0.67 16.36 -4.42
CA LEU A 22 -1.82 17.24 -4.64
C LEU A 22 -3.11 16.70 -3.99
N MET A 23 -3.11 15.47 -3.46
CA MET A 23 -4.17 14.99 -2.56
C MET A 23 -4.39 15.91 -1.34
N GLU A 24 -3.45 16.80 -1.05
CA GLU A 24 -3.63 17.75 0.05
C GLU A 24 -4.72 18.79 -0.17
N ASP A 25 -4.92 19.20 -1.42
CA ASP A 25 -5.65 20.40 -1.80
C ASP A 25 -7.03 20.09 -2.41
N GLY A 26 -7.52 18.85 -2.23
CA GLY A 26 -8.85 18.45 -2.68
C GLY A 26 -9.93 19.35 -2.06
N ASN A 27 -10.69 20.05 -2.91
CA ASN A 27 -11.87 20.81 -2.53
C ASN A 27 -12.81 19.91 -1.70
N ASP A 28 -13.31 20.40 -0.54
CA ASP A 28 -14.03 19.64 0.51
C ASP A 28 -15.32 18.90 0.06
N GLY A 29 -15.63 18.84 -1.25
CA GLY A 29 -16.80 18.16 -1.81
C GLY A 29 -16.55 17.24 -3.00
N ASP A 30 -15.34 17.20 -3.58
CA ASP A 30 -15.08 16.44 -4.83
C ASP A 30 -14.19 15.21 -4.60
N GLN A 31 -14.54 14.08 -5.23
CA GLN A 31 -13.74 12.86 -5.15
C GLN A 31 -12.40 13.04 -5.90
N TYR A 32 -11.28 12.85 -5.19
CA TYR A 32 -9.96 12.83 -5.81
C TYR A 32 -9.74 11.51 -6.56
N LEU A 33 -9.40 11.60 -7.85
CA LEU A 33 -9.08 10.48 -8.73
C LEU A 33 -7.72 10.73 -9.41
N GLU A 34 -6.79 9.79 -9.27
CA GLU A 34 -5.46 9.88 -9.87
C GLU A 34 -5.09 8.57 -10.58
N TYR A 35 -4.41 8.71 -11.71
CA TYR A 35 -3.83 7.61 -12.45
C TYR A 35 -2.36 7.92 -12.78
N VAL A 36 -1.46 7.04 -12.34
CA VAL A 36 -0.03 7.14 -12.58
C VAL A 36 0.42 6.00 -13.50
N SER A 37 0.88 6.35 -14.70
CA SER A 37 1.43 5.40 -15.68
C SER A 37 2.95 5.47 -15.75
N GLY A 38 3.57 4.45 -16.34
CA GLY A 38 5.00 4.41 -16.65
C GLY A 38 5.55 3.00 -16.75
N GLU A 39 6.76 2.87 -17.29
CA GLU A 39 7.47 1.58 -17.42
C GLU A 39 7.79 0.94 -16.06
N GLY A 40 8.03 -0.37 -16.03
CA GLY A 40 8.57 -1.04 -14.85
C GLY A 40 9.86 -0.37 -14.34
N GLY A 41 10.02 -0.26 -13.02
CA GLY A 41 11.22 0.35 -12.42
C GLY A 41 11.22 1.87 -12.30
N THR A 42 10.19 2.59 -12.77
CA THR A 42 10.12 4.06 -12.66
C THR A 42 9.71 4.61 -11.29
N GLY A 43 9.63 3.75 -10.26
CA GLY A 43 9.33 4.16 -8.89
C GLY A 43 7.85 4.42 -8.59
N LYS A 44 6.90 3.86 -9.34
CA LYS A 44 5.45 4.01 -9.06
C LYS A 44 5.05 3.50 -7.66
N SER A 45 5.62 2.40 -7.19
CA SER A 45 5.38 1.90 -5.83
C SER A 45 5.79 2.93 -4.77
N ARG A 46 6.89 3.67 -4.99
CA ARG A 46 7.33 4.75 -4.11
C ARG A 46 6.33 5.92 -4.06
N VAL A 47 5.65 6.19 -5.17
CA VAL A 47 4.57 7.18 -5.22
C VAL A 47 3.40 6.73 -4.34
N ILE A 48 3.02 5.44 -4.40
CA ILE A 48 1.98 4.86 -3.55
C ILE A 48 2.34 5.02 -2.06
N ASP A 49 3.60 4.74 -1.68
CA ASP A 49 4.04 4.88 -0.28
C ASP A 49 3.99 6.33 0.20
N ALA A 50 4.37 7.29 -0.65
CA ALA A 50 4.28 8.71 -0.33
C ALA A 50 2.83 9.14 -0.13
N VAL A 51 1.92 8.78 -1.05
CA VAL A 51 0.47 9.06 -0.94
C VAL A 51 -0.09 8.49 0.35
N ARG A 52 0.22 7.21 0.63
CA ARG A 52 -0.20 6.53 1.85
C ARG A 52 0.23 7.31 3.08
N ARG A 53 1.49 7.77 3.13
CA ARG A 53 2.02 8.53 4.27
C ARG A 53 1.26 9.84 4.50
N VAL A 54 0.96 10.59 3.44
CA VAL A 54 0.17 11.83 3.54
C VAL A 54 -1.20 11.55 4.11
N LEU A 55 -1.88 10.53 3.58
CA LEU A 55 -3.22 10.15 4.06
C LEU A 55 -3.19 9.64 5.50
N GLU A 56 -2.17 8.90 5.90
CA GLU A 56 -2.00 8.41 7.29
C GLU A 56 -1.76 9.57 8.27
N GLU A 57 -1.07 10.62 7.84
CA GLU A 57 -0.86 11.83 8.67
C GLU A 57 -2.11 12.72 8.73
N LYS A 58 -2.91 12.77 7.66
CA LYS A 58 -4.17 13.55 7.62
C LYS A 58 -5.34 12.85 8.30
N ASN A 59 -5.41 11.52 8.23
CA ASN A 59 -6.58 10.77 8.65
C ASN A 59 -6.31 9.90 9.88
N LYS A 60 -7.37 9.26 10.41
CA LYS A 60 -7.23 8.31 11.52
C LYS A 60 -6.56 7.02 11.02
N PRO A 61 -5.76 6.33 11.86
CA PRO A 61 -5.25 5.01 11.53
C PRO A 61 -6.38 4.05 11.12
N GLY A 62 -6.17 3.27 10.06
CA GLY A 62 -7.12 2.25 9.59
C GLY A 62 -8.18 2.70 8.57
N VAL A 63 -8.13 3.95 8.09
CA VAL A 63 -9.07 4.47 7.08
C VAL A 63 -8.58 4.34 5.64
N ILE A 64 -7.36 3.83 5.43
CA ILE A 64 -6.72 3.74 4.10
C ILE A 64 -6.60 2.27 3.71
N MET A 65 -7.08 1.96 2.51
CA MET A 65 -7.06 0.62 1.95
C MET A 65 -6.11 0.59 0.76
N VAL A 66 -4.98 -0.11 0.91
CA VAL A 66 -3.97 -0.26 -0.15
C VAL A 66 -4.15 -1.63 -0.80
N THR A 67 -4.39 -1.63 -2.12
CA THR A 67 -4.67 -2.86 -2.85
C THR A 67 -3.84 -3.02 -4.12
N ALA A 68 -3.55 -4.26 -4.50
CA ALA A 68 -3.00 -4.60 -5.81
C ALA A 68 -3.75 -5.76 -6.48
N THR A 69 -3.46 -6.03 -7.74
CA THR A 69 -4.13 -7.08 -8.53
C THR A 69 -3.60 -8.48 -8.25
N SER A 70 -2.34 -8.63 -7.84
CA SER A 70 -1.69 -9.90 -7.52
C SER A 70 -1.10 -9.92 -6.11
N GLY A 71 -0.87 -11.11 -5.57
CA GLY A 71 -0.31 -11.28 -4.22
C GLY A 71 1.10 -10.70 -4.08
N SER A 72 1.95 -10.84 -5.09
CA SER A 72 3.30 -10.27 -5.09
C SER A 72 3.29 -8.74 -5.16
N ALA A 73 2.46 -8.16 -6.02
CA ALA A 73 2.32 -6.70 -6.10
C ALA A 73 1.73 -6.12 -4.81
N ALA A 74 0.78 -6.82 -4.17
CA ALA A 74 0.22 -6.39 -2.90
C ALA A 74 1.26 -6.40 -1.78
N ALA A 75 2.08 -7.45 -1.71
CA ALA A 75 3.17 -7.52 -0.74
C ALA A 75 4.18 -6.39 -0.92
N GLU A 76 4.51 -6.03 -2.17
CA GLU A 76 5.46 -4.95 -2.49
C GLU A 76 5.01 -3.59 -1.94
N ILE A 77 3.72 -3.27 -2.04
CA ILE A 77 3.14 -1.99 -1.55
C ILE A 77 2.57 -2.10 -0.14
N SER A 78 2.91 -3.16 0.61
CA SER A 78 2.41 -3.41 1.96
C SER A 78 0.86 -3.34 2.06
N GLY A 79 0.19 -3.94 1.09
CA GLY A 79 -1.27 -3.97 0.93
C GLY A 79 -1.86 -5.37 0.83
N THR A 80 -3.12 -5.44 0.40
CA THR A 80 -3.85 -6.70 0.16
C THR A 80 -4.27 -6.81 -1.31
N THR A 81 -4.71 -7.99 -1.76
CA THR A 81 -5.25 -8.06 -3.13
C THR A 81 -6.66 -7.50 -3.17
N ILE A 82 -7.02 -6.79 -4.25
CA ILE A 82 -8.39 -6.26 -4.42
C ILE A 82 -9.46 -7.36 -4.25
N HIS A 83 -9.14 -8.59 -4.69
CA HIS A 83 -10.00 -9.74 -4.50
C HIS A 83 -10.23 -10.08 -3.03
N SER A 84 -9.16 -10.21 -2.24
CA SER A 84 -9.27 -10.54 -0.81
C SER A 84 -9.95 -9.42 -0.02
N THR A 85 -9.69 -8.16 -0.38
CA THR A 85 -10.32 -6.99 0.24
C THR A 85 -11.83 -6.93 -0.01
N LEU A 86 -12.28 -7.28 -1.22
CA LEU A 86 -13.69 -7.25 -1.62
C LEU A 86 -14.41 -8.60 -1.40
N GLY A 87 -13.73 -9.62 -0.87
CA GLY A 87 -14.29 -10.97 -0.73
C GLY A 87 -14.58 -11.67 -2.06
N ILE A 88 -13.92 -11.27 -3.15
CA ILE A 88 -14.10 -11.88 -4.48
C ILE A 88 -13.32 -13.20 -4.53
N VAL A 89 -14.04 -14.30 -4.67
CA VAL A 89 -13.47 -15.63 -4.83
C VAL A 89 -13.29 -15.93 -6.32
N PRO A 90 -12.10 -16.40 -6.78
CA PRO A 90 -11.92 -16.83 -8.15
C PRO A 90 -12.89 -17.97 -8.50
N THR A 91 -13.71 -17.78 -9.52
CA THR A 91 -14.62 -18.82 -10.02
C THR A 91 -13.79 -19.92 -10.70
N GLY A 92 -13.92 -21.17 -10.24
CA GLY A 92 -13.21 -22.34 -10.80
C GLY A 92 -12.35 -23.14 -9.81
N THR A 93 -12.29 -22.74 -8.53
CA THR A 93 -11.74 -23.60 -7.47
C THR A 93 -12.87 -24.36 -6.78
N ASP A 94 -13.36 -25.41 -7.43
CA ASP A 94 -14.25 -26.38 -6.81
C ASP A 94 -13.42 -27.22 -5.83
N GLY A 95 -13.20 -26.70 -4.62
CA GLY A 95 -12.55 -27.43 -3.54
C GLY A 95 -11.42 -26.66 -2.85
N ASN A 96 -11.64 -26.41 -1.56
CA ASN A 96 -10.69 -25.91 -0.57
C ASN A 96 -10.39 -24.40 -0.62
N ALA A 97 -11.38 -23.60 -0.22
CA ALA A 97 -11.12 -22.23 0.23
C ALA A 97 -10.16 -22.29 1.42
N VAL A 98 -8.91 -21.94 1.20
CA VAL A 98 -7.95 -21.70 2.29
C VAL A 98 -8.47 -20.49 3.05
N GLU A 99 -8.98 -20.70 4.27
CA GLU A 99 -9.20 -19.63 5.22
C GLU A 99 -7.86 -18.91 5.44
N LYS A 100 -7.69 -17.77 4.77
CA LYS A 100 -6.53 -16.90 5.00
C LYS A 100 -6.78 -16.22 6.34
N GLY A 101 -6.26 -16.82 7.41
CA GLY A 101 -6.24 -16.25 8.75
C GLY A 101 -5.71 -14.81 8.73
N ASP A 102 -6.31 -13.98 9.58
CA ASP A 102 -6.01 -12.56 9.73
C ASP A 102 -4.51 -12.29 9.67
N SER A 103 -4.14 -11.50 8.67
CA SER A 103 -2.75 -11.18 8.31
C SER A 103 -1.99 -10.39 9.39
N LEU A 104 -2.66 -9.97 10.46
CA LEU A 104 -2.06 -9.30 11.62
C LEU A 104 -1.19 -10.24 12.49
N GLU A 105 -1.52 -11.53 12.58
CA GLU A 105 -0.82 -12.51 13.44
C GLU A 105 0.52 -12.99 12.84
N ALA A 106 0.68 -12.92 11.51
CA ALA A 106 1.83 -13.50 10.82
C ALA A 106 3.13 -12.69 11.02
N HIS A 107 3.05 -11.41 11.40
CA HIS A 107 4.23 -10.55 11.52
C HIS A 107 5.02 -10.74 12.85
N ILE A 108 4.40 -11.31 13.90
CA ILE A 108 5.05 -11.46 15.22
C ILE A 108 5.85 -12.78 15.32
N LYS A 109 5.45 -13.84 14.60
CA LYS A 109 6.05 -15.18 14.76
C LYS A 109 7.42 -15.35 14.09
N THR A 110 7.80 -14.50 13.13
CA THR A 110 9.03 -14.70 12.34
C THR A 110 10.31 -14.16 13.01
N ARG A 111 10.22 -13.35 14.08
CA ARG A 111 11.40 -12.82 14.79
C ARG A 111 11.98 -13.73 15.87
N LYS A 112 11.32 -14.81 16.30
CA LYS A 112 11.79 -15.64 17.44
C LYS A 112 12.77 -16.77 17.06
N LYS A 113 13.03 -17.03 15.77
CA LYS A 113 13.81 -18.21 15.33
C LYS A 113 15.24 -17.96 14.84
N ARG A 114 15.82 -16.77 15.07
CA ARG A 114 17.23 -16.47 14.75
C ARG A 114 18.01 -16.16 16.02
N GLY A 115 18.40 -17.20 16.74
CA GLY A 115 19.29 -17.08 17.88
C GLY A 115 19.25 -18.30 18.78
N ASP A 116 19.73 -19.45 18.30
CA ASP A 116 20.68 -20.28 19.05
C ASP A 116 21.20 -21.43 18.18
N GLY A 117 22.46 -21.83 18.38
CA GLY A 117 23.06 -23.00 17.72
C GLY A 117 24.42 -22.75 17.09
N ARG A 118 25.43 -22.42 17.91
CA ARG A 118 26.81 -22.87 17.65
C ARG A 118 26.98 -24.21 18.35
N GLU A 119 27.29 -25.24 17.59
CA GLU A 119 28.15 -26.35 18.01
C GLU A 119 29.25 -26.50 16.96
#